data_AF-A0A3M1CHI5-F1
#
_entry.id   AF-A0A3M1CHI5-F1
#
_cell.length_a   1.000
_cell.length_b   1.000
_cell.length_c   1.000
_cell.angle_alpha   90.00
_cell.angle_beta   90.00
_cell.angle_gamma   90.00
#
_symmetry.space_group_name_H-M   'P 1'
#
loop_
_entity.id
_entity.type
_entity.pdbx_description
1 polymer ?
#
loop_
_entity_poly.entity_id
_entity_poly.type
_entity_poly.pdbx_seq_one_letter_code
_entity_poly.pdbx_strand_id
1 'polypeptide(L)'
;MYYIYEFDGLTLPAGHEDDNSAEAAGDFLALFAGQYDANGSEQTYHRGMQVSKKLYVTGDTAADVVSTLNSLRGKVGKRGTLRRRWVDGSTEQWCTARLLRFDASKTPENNLHQEITLTWSIISPLWYSQSQTVSAVDLITSPQTISVTNSGNAPVLNAVITVAMPSVLPVDITSLTVSMTGKSELVYSGTLTAGDTLEIDCGARSVKLNGADSYSNVSFGSNHAISEWLRLEPGSNSIIISVSPDNLPGDVAQGTVTGMMIPLTWYDTLAVDEVQITVSFYNAWR
;
A
#
# COMPACT_ATOMS: atom_id res chain seq x y z
N MET A 1 -8.51 19.90 -5.45
CA MET A 1 -9.94 19.76 -5.14
C MET A 1 -10.44 18.41 -5.61
N TYR A 2 -11.27 17.75 -4.81
CA TYR A 2 -11.79 16.42 -5.09
C TYR A 2 -13.28 16.35 -4.74
N TYR A 3 -13.97 15.32 -5.23
CA TYR A 3 -15.33 15.00 -4.80
C TYR A 3 -15.45 13.51 -4.49
N ILE A 4 -16.22 13.22 -3.43
CA ILE A 4 -16.56 11.86 -3.01
C ILE A 4 -17.76 11.41 -3.84
N TYR A 5 -17.63 10.25 -4.49
CA TYR A 5 -18.62 9.82 -5.49
C TYR A 5 -19.15 8.40 -5.25
N GLU A 6 -18.54 7.61 -4.38
CA GLU A 6 -18.98 6.24 -4.11
C GLU A 6 -18.71 5.85 -2.65
N PHE A 7 -19.64 5.12 -2.05
CA PHE A 7 -19.41 4.42 -0.79
C PHE A 7 -19.90 2.98 -0.87
N ASP A 8 -18.98 2.02 -0.72
CA ASP A 8 -19.26 0.58 -0.62
C ASP A 8 -20.07 0.07 -1.83
N GLY A 9 -19.61 0.43 -3.04
CA GLY A 9 -20.25 0.10 -4.32
C GLY A 9 -21.51 0.90 -4.63
N LEU A 10 -21.98 1.76 -3.73
CA LEU A 10 -23.12 2.65 -3.97
C LEU A 10 -22.62 4.00 -4.50
N THR A 11 -22.96 4.32 -5.74
CA THR A 11 -22.72 5.65 -6.32
C THR A 11 -23.49 6.69 -5.51
N LEU A 12 -22.78 7.72 -5.06
CA LEU A 12 -23.36 8.83 -4.34
C LEU A 12 -23.95 9.84 -5.32
N PRO A 13 -25.06 10.50 -4.97
CA PRO A 13 -25.59 11.62 -5.74
C PRO A 13 -24.56 12.75 -5.89
N ALA A 14 -24.80 13.66 -6.85
CA ALA A 14 -24.00 14.86 -6.98
C ALA A 14 -24.07 15.72 -5.70
N GLY A 15 -23.01 16.47 -5.41
CA GLY A 15 -22.94 17.34 -4.25
C GLY A 15 -21.96 18.48 -4.49
N HIS A 16 -21.73 19.26 -3.44
CA HIS A 16 -20.66 20.27 -3.47
C HIS A 16 -19.30 19.62 -3.71
N GLU A 17 -18.27 20.39 -4.03
CA GLU A 17 -16.88 19.91 -4.00
C GLU A 17 -16.32 20.06 -2.57
N ASP A 18 -15.42 19.17 -2.15
CA ASP A 18 -14.74 19.34 -0.85
C ASP A 18 -13.27 19.67 -1.07
N ASP A 19 -12.73 20.48 -0.16
CA ASP A 19 -11.29 20.72 -0.04
C ASP A 19 -10.86 20.63 1.43
N ASN A 20 -11.41 19.65 2.15
CA ASN A 20 -11.02 19.44 3.54
C ASN A 20 -9.64 18.78 3.59
N SER A 21 -8.72 19.39 4.33
CA SER A 21 -7.47 18.75 4.73
C SER A 21 -7.66 17.96 6.03
N ALA A 22 -6.86 16.91 6.18
CA ALA A 22 -6.73 16.19 7.44
C ALA A 22 -6.16 17.10 8.54
N GLU A 23 -6.65 16.95 9.78
CA GLU A 23 -6.01 17.54 10.95
C GLU A 23 -4.84 16.66 11.41
N ALA A 24 -3.66 17.26 11.55
CA ALA A 24 -2.48 16.57 12.05
C ALA A 24 -2.61 16.28 13.56
N ALA A 25 -2.11 15.13 14.03
CA ALA A 25 -2.06 14.85 15.46
C ALA A 25 -1.04 15.76 16.15
N GLY A 26 -1.52 16.71 16.96
CA GLY A 26 -0.68 17.43 17.91
C GLY A 26 -0.45 16.60 19.17
N ASP A 27 0.53 15.70 19.15
CA ASP A 27 0.96 14.93 20.33
C ASP A 27 2.12 15.67 21.02
N PHE A 28 1.79 16.83 21.57
CA PHE A 28 2.74 17.64 22.33
C PHE A 28 2.65 17.28 23.82
N LEU A 29 3.77 16.86 24.40
CA LEU A 29 3.87 16.70 25.85
C LEU A 29 4.21 18.06 26.47
N ALA A 30 3.31 18.61 27.29
CA ALA A 30 3.56 19.84 28.01
C ALA A 30 4.65 19.64 29.07
N LEU A 31 5.66 20.53 29.05
CA LEU A 31 6.74 20.60 30.03
C LEU A 31 6.68 21.96 30.76
N PHE A 32 7.40 22.08 31.88
CA PHE A 32 7.39 23.30 32.72
C PHE A 32 7.79 24.59 31.97
N ALA A 33 8.47 24.48 30.83
CA ALA A 33 8.94 25.62 30.03
C ALA A 33 8.78 25.42 28.51
N GLY A 34 7.80 24.63 28.06
CA GLY A 34 7.59 24.41 26.63
C GLY A 34 6.78 23.16 26.31
N GLN A 35 6.91 22.69 25.07
CA GLN A 35 6.29 21.46 24.58
C GLN A 35 7.37 20.57 23.99
N TYR A 36 7.29 19.27 24.26
CA TYR A 36 8.08 18.25 23.61
C TYR A 36 7.24 17.59 22.53
N ASP A 37 7.70 17.64 21.28
CA ASP A 37 7.14 16.89 20.16
C ASP A 37 7.84 15.53 20.10
N ALA A 38 7.09 14.46 20.38
CA ALA A 38 7.63 13.11 20.35
C ALA A 38 8.01 12.65 18.94
N ASN A 39 7.44 13.27 17.89
CA ASN A 39 7.77 12.97 16.51
C ASN A 39 8.98 13.77 16.00
N GLY A 40 9.44 14.78 16.76
CA GLY A 40 10.60 15.59 16.41
C GLY A 40 10.42 16.31 15.07
N SER A 41 11.31 16.03 14.10
CA SER A 41 11.21 16.55 12.73
C SER A 41 10.45 15.63 11.78
N GLU A 42 10.01 14.46 12.24
CA GLU A 42 9.22 13.55 11.42
C GLU A 42 7.79 14.06 11.22
N GLN A 43 7.17 13.58 10.16
CA GLN A 43 5.78 13.85 9.92
C GLN A 43 4.92 13.07 10.92
N THR A 44 4.15 13.80 11.75
CA THR A 44 3.17 13.18 12.65
C THR A 44 2.09 12.42 11.86
N TYR A 45 1.60 11.34 12.45
CA TYR A 45 0.48 10.58 11.91
C TYR A 45 -0.83 11.37 12.01
N HIS A 46 -1.76 11.12 11.09
CA HIS A 46 -3.09 11.69 11.17
C HIS A 46 -3.91 11.01 12.27
N ARG A 47 -4.75 11.76 12.97
CA ARG A 47 -5.73 11.18 13.89
C ARG A 47 -6.90 10.59 13.10
N GLY A 48 -7.72 9.78 13.76
CA GLY A 48 -8.98 9.30 13.18
C GLY A 48 -9.80 10.49 12.68
N MET A 49 -10.10 10.51 11.38
CA MET A 49 -10.76 11.64 10.73
C MET A 49 -12.24 11.37 10.55
N GLN A 50 -13.03 12.45 10.55
CA GLN A 50 -14.38 12.43 10.04
C GLN A 50 -14.49 13.29 8.79
N VAL A 51 -15.20 12.79 7.80
CA VAL A 51 -15.50 13.52 6.57
C VAL A 51 -17.00 13.67 6.48
N SER A 52 -17.48 14.91 6.30
CA SER A 52 -18.90 15.19 6.10
C SER A 52 -19.13 15.77 4.72
N LYS A 53 -20.13 15.23 4.00
CA LYS A 53 -20.47 15.65 2.65
C LYS A 53 -21.93 16.04 2.55
N LYS A 54 -22.19 17.21 1.95
CA LYS A 54 -23.53 17.62 1.51
C LYS A 54 -23.78 17.16 0.09
N LEU A 55 -24.89 16.46 -0.14
CA LEU A 55 -25.28 15.87 -1.41
C LEU A 55 -26.74 16.23 -1.73
N TYR A 56 -27.08 16.12 -3.02
CA TYR A 56 -28.41 16.37 -3.55
C TYR A 56 -28.96 15.10 -4.19
N VAL A 57 -29.97 14.49 -3.56
CA VAL A 57 -30.69 13.36 -4.18
C VAL A 57 -31.78 13.92 -5.07
N THR A 58 -31.71 13.65 -6.36
CA THR A 58 -32.74 13.96 -7.35
C THR A 58 -33.32 12.70 -7.96
N GLY A 59 -34.54 12.77 -8.49
CA GLY A 59 -35.17 11.67 -9.21
C GLY A 59 -36.36 12.13 -10.05
N ASP A 60 -36.73 11.33 -11.06
CA ASP A 60 -37.87 11.63 -11.94
C ASP A 60 -39.20 11.45 -11.22
N THR A 61 -39.23 10.57 -10.21
CA THR A 61 -40.38 10.34 -9.35
C THR A 61 -40.00 10.42 -7.87
N ALA A 62 -41.00 10.68 -7.02
CA ALA A 62 -40.82 10.62 -5.57
C ALA A 62 -40.38 9.22 -5.10
N ALA A 63 -40.73 8.18 -5.84
CA ALA A 63 -40.31 6.81 -5.54
C ALA A 63 -38.80 6.62 -5.74
N ASP A 64 -38.20 7.24 -6.77
CA ASP A 64 -36.76 7.16 -7.05
C ASP A 64 -35.94 7.83 -5.95
N VAL A 65 -36.38 9.00 -5.50
CA VAL A 65 -35.76 9.71 -4.37
C VAL A 65 -35.85 8.85 -3.11
N VAL A 66 -37.01 8.28 -2.79
CA VAL A 66 -37.18 7.42 -1.61
C VAL A 66 -36.32 6.16 -1.69
N SER A 67 -36.23 5.53 -2.86
CA SER A 67 -35.40 4.34 -3.09
C SER A 67 -33.91 4.64 -2.85
N THR A 68 -33.42 5.77 -3.37
CA THR A 68 -32.04 6.22 -3.18
C THR A 68 -31.75 6.53 -1.70
N LEU A 69 -32.65 7.28 -1.03
CA LEU A 69 -32.50 7.58 0.40
C LEU A 69 -32.50 6.31 1.26
N ASN A 70 -33.34 5.32 0.95
CA ASN A 70 -33.39 4.05 1.68
C ASN A 70 -32.11 3.23 1.46
N SER A 71 -31.57 3.23 0.24
CA SER A 71 -30.29 2.57 -0.07
C SER A 71 -29.14 3.19 0.73
N LEU A 72 -29.08 4.52 0.83
CA LEU A 72 -28.11 5.25 1.65
C LEU A 72 -28.29 4.99 3.15
N ARG A 73 -29.53 5.00 3.66
CA ARG A 73 -29.83 4.66 5.06
C ARG A 73 -29.39 3.23 5.40
N GLY A 74 -29.56 2.29 4.48
CA GLY A 74 -29.10 0.91 4.63
C GLY A 74 -27.57 0.74 4.70
N LYS A 75 -26.80 1.80 4.45
CA LYS A 75 -25.34 1.85 4.61
C LYS A 75 -24.89 2.44 5.96
N VAL A 76 -25.78 3.06 6.73
CA VAL A 76 -25.41 3.63 8.05
C VAL A 76 -24.91 2.53 8.98
N GLY A 77 -23.78 2.76 9.64
CA GLY A 77 -23.08 1.82 10.49
C GLY A 77 -22.18 0.82 9.75
N LYS A 78 -22.30 0.70 8.42
CA LYS A 78 -21.47 -0.24 7.64
C LYS A 78 -20.07 0.31 7.41
N ARG A 79 -19.08 -0.58 7.49
CA ARG A 79 -17.71 -0.36 7.03
C ARG A 79 -17.65 -0.70 5.55
N GLY A 80 -17.00 0.13 4.75
CA GLY A 80 -16.80 -0.13 3.32
C GLY A 80 -15.78 0.83 2.71
N THR A 81 -15.62 0.73 1.40
CA THR A 81 -14.69 1.57 0.64
C THR A 81 -15.33 2.91 0.29
N LEU A 82 -14.71 4.00 0.68
CA LEU A 82 -15.09 5.36 0.28
C LEU A 82 -14.17 5.81 -0.84
N ARG A 83 -14.74 6.26 -1.97
CA ARG A 83 -13.96 6.72 -3.13
C ARG A 83 -14.13 8.21 -3.37
N ARG A 84 -13.02 8.86 -3.73
CA ARG A 84 -12.97 10.22 -4.21
C ARG A 84 -12.25 10.29 -5.55
N ARG A 85 -12.59 11.29 -6.35
CA ARG A 85 -11.92 11.59 -7.62
C ARG A 85 -11.55 13.07 -7.64
N TRP A 86 -10.42 13.39 -8.27
CA TRP A 86 -10.09 14.77 -8.59
C TRP A 86 -11.11 15.38 -9.55
N VAL A 87 -11.32 16.69 -9.47
CA VAL A 87 -12.32 17.40 -10.30
C VAL A 87 -12.03 17.26 -11.79
N ASP A 88 -10.75 17.17 -12.17
CA ASP A 88 -10.30 16.93 -13.55
C ASP A 88 -10.51 15.48 -14.03
N GLY A 89 -10.93 14.59 -13.13
CA GLY A 89 -11.12 13.17 -13.40
C GLY A 89 -9.85 12.34 -13.51
N SER A 90 -8.66 12.94 -13.33
CA SER A 90 -7.37 12.30 -13.65
C SER A 90 -6.97 11.21 -12.66
N THR A 91 -7.38 11.36 -11.40
CA THR A 91 -6.91 10.50 -10.31
C THR A 91 -8.07 10.07 -9.43
N GLU A 92 -8.18 8.76 -9.22
CA GLU A 92 -9.10 8.14 -8.28
C GLU A 92 -8.36 7.63 -7.06
N GLN A 93 -8.98 7.86 -5.91
CA GLN A 93 -8.44 7.46 -4.62
C GLN A 93 -9.52 6.81 -3.78
N TRP A 94 -9.10 5.90 -2.91
CA TRP A 94 -10.00 5.18 -2.02
C TRP A 94 -9.45 5.12 -0.60
N CYS A 95 -10.34 5.03 0.37
CA CYS A 95 -9.97 4.69 1.74
C CYS A 95 -11.03 3.78 2.35
N THR A 96 -10.71 3.12 3.45
CA THR A 96 -11.73 2.40 4.23
C THR A 96 -12.39 3.36 5.21
N ALA A 97 -13.72 3.39 5.21
CA ALA A 97 -14.50 4.26 6.09
C ALA A 97 -15.75 3.55 6.64
N ARG A 98 -16.36 4.14 7.65
CA ARG A 98 -17.68 3.75 8.17
C ARG A 98 -18.63 4.92 8.10
N LEU A 99 -19.79 4.74 7.48
CA LEU A 99 -20.83 5.77 7.49
C LEU A 99 -21.44 5.86 8.89
N LEU A 100 -21.20 6.97 9.59
CA LEU A 100 -21.68 7.19 10.95
C LEU A 100 -23.08 7.79 10.98
N ARG A 101 -23.34 8.74 10.07
CA ARG A 101 -24.55 9.56 10.13
C ARG A 101 -25.12 9.83 8.75
N PHE A 102 -26.44 9.82 8.69
CA PHE A 102 -27.26 10.22 7.55
C PHE A 102 -28.25 11.26 8.05
N ASP A 103 -28.13 12.49 7.57
CA ASP A 103 -29.08 13.57 7.85
C ASP A 103 -29.81 13.96 6.57
N ALA A 104 -31.14 14.05 6.63
CA ALA A 104 -31.97 14.50 5.52
C ALA A 104 -33.08 15.40 6.06
N SER A 105 -33.27 16.58 5.46
CA SER A 105 -34.30 17.54 5.87
C SER A 105 -35.36 17.69 4.79
N LYS A 106 -36.54 17.09 4.98
CA LYS A 106 -37.64 17.22 4.02
C LYS A 106 -38.27 18.61 4.09
N THR A 107 -38.39 19.28 2.94
CA THR A 107 -39.26 20.43 2.76
C THR A 107 -40.47 20.01 1.91
N PRO A 108 -41.72 20.35 2.27
CA PRO A 108 -42.92 19.92 1.54
C PRO A 108 -42.95 20.36 0.07
N GLU A 109 -42.22 21.42 -0.25
CA GLU A 109 -42.16 22.04 -1.57
C GLU A 109 -41.25 21.28 -2.54
N ASN A 110 -40.43 20.34 -2.05
CA ASN A 110 -39.42 19.68 -2.87
C ASN A 110 -39.41 18.15 -2.72
N ASN A 111 -40.39 17.50 -3.36
CA ASN A 111 -40.53 16.03 -3.32
C ASN A 111 -39.58 15.29 -4.28
N LEU A 112 -38.99 15.99 -5.25
CA LEU A 112 -38.09 15.42 -6.28
C LEU A 112 -36.62 15.79 -6.07
N HIS A 113 -36.33 16.67 -5.11
CA HIS A 113 -34.97 17.04 -4.75
C HIS A 113 -34.82 17.15 -3.23
N GLN A 114 -33.89 16.37 -2.68
CA GLN A 114 -33.67 16.26 -1.25
C GLN A 114 -32.19 16.51 -0.93
N GLU A 115 -31.92 17.53 -0.12
CA GLU A 115 -30.58 17.76 0.43
C GLU A 115 -30.31 16.77 1.57
N ILE A 116 -29.13 16.17 1.55
CA ILE A 116 -28.67 15.26 2.60
C ILE A 116 -27.25 15.60 3.03
N THR A 117 -26.89 15.24 4.25
CA THR A 117 -25.51 15.23 4.73
C THR A 117 -25.14 13.83 5.18
N LEU A 118 -24.01 13.33 4.71
CA LEU A 118 -23.43 12.06 5.11
C LEU A 118 -22.13 12.33 5.88
N THR A 119 -21.95 11.68 7.02
CA THR A 119 -20.70 11.77 7.80
C THR A 119 -20.07 10.39 7.92
N TRP A 120 -18.85 10.24 7.44
CA TRP A 120 -18.05 9.03 7.59
C TRP A 120 -16.95 9.24 8.63
N SER A 121 -16.62 8.17 9.35
CA SER A 121 -15.34 8.05 10.04
C SER A 121 -14.37 7.26 9.16
N ILE A 122 -13.25 7.87 8.84
CA ILE A 122 -12.18 7.27 8.06
C ILE A 122 -11.39 6.34 9.00
N ILE A 123 -11.27 5.07 8.58
CA ILE A 123 -10.57 4.02 9.34
C ILE A 123 -9.15 3.83 8.79
N SER A 124 -8.99 3.93 7.46
CA SER A 124 -7.67 3.94 6.85
C SER A 124 -6.91 5.21 7.26
N PRO A 125 -5.60 5.14 7.51
CA PRO A 125 -4.82 6.32 7.88
C PRO A 125 -4.71 7.32 6.72
N LEU A 126 -4.83 6.85 5.48
CA LEU A 126 -4.55 7.61 4.25
C LEU A 126 -5.55 7.24 3.14
N TRP A 127 -5.57 8.05 2.08
CA TRP A 127 -6.22 7.74 0.82
C TRP A 127 -5.24 7.05 -0.13
N TYR A 128 -5.63 5.93 -0.70
CA TYR A 128 -4.79 5.12 -1.59
C TYR A 128 -5.17 5.32 -3.04
N SER A 129 -4.20 5.23 -3.96
CA SER A 129 -4.48 5.18 -5.40
C SER A 129 -5.38 4.00 -5.75
N GLN A 130 -6.18 4.12 -6.81
CA GLN A 130 -6.98 3.01 -7.32
C GLN A 130 -6.12 1.86 -7.86
N SER A 131 -5.04 2.19 -8.56
CA SER A 131 -4.11 1.21 -9.13
C SER A 131 -2.94 0.96 -8.19
N GLN A 132 -2.51 -0.30 -8.14
CA GLN A 132 -1.29 -0.70 -7.46
C GLN A 132 -0.07 -0.33 -8.31
N THR A 133 0.93 0.27 -7.68
CA THR A 133 2.28 0.42 -8.24
C THR A 133 3.03 -0.89 -8.03
N VAL A 134 3.71 -1.37 -9.06
CA VAL A 134 4.52 -2.58 -9.03
C VAL A 134 5.90 -2.25 -9.57
N SER A 135 6.92 -2.47 -8.75
CA SER A 135 8.33 -2.47 -9.17
C SER A 135 8.83 -3.90 -9.09
N ALA A 136 9.43 -4.40 -10.16
CA ALA A 136 10.00 -5.74 -10.20
C ALA A 136 11.47 -5.67 -10.64
N VAL A 137 12.28 -6.59 -10.11
CA VAL A 137 13.65 -6.80 -10.54
C VAL A 137 14.01 -8.28 -10.42
N ASP A 138 14.79 -8.77 -11.37
CA ASP A 138 15.36 -10.11 -11.27
C ASP A 138 16.66 -10.05 -10.49
N LEU A 139 16.77 -10.90 -9.47
CA LEU A 139 17.89 -10.92 -8.55
C LEU A 139 19.06 -11.68 -9.17
N ILE A 140 19.99 -10.95 -9.79
CA ILE A 140 21.17 -11.46 -10.50
C ILE A 140 22.46 -11.32 -9.70
N THR A 141 22.45 -10.50 -8.64
CA THR A 141 23.58 -10.27 -7.74
C THR A 141 23.10 -10.10 -6.29
N SER A 142 23.93 -10.41 -5.29
CA SER A 142 23.63 -10.11 -3.89
C SER A 142 24.77 -9.27 -3.29
N PRO A 143 24.50 -8.07 -2.74
CA PRO A 143 23.21 -7.39 -2.67
C PRO A 143 22.78 -6.78 -4.02
N GLN A 144 21.48 -6.64 -4.24
CA GLN A 144 20.89 -5.90 -5.35
C GLN A 144 19.95 -4.81 -4.87
N THR A 145 19.95 -3.67 -5.58
CA THR A 145 19.06 -2.55 -5.28
C THR A 145 17.88 -2.50 -6.24
N ILE A 146 16.67 -2.38 -5.70
CA ILE A 146 15.45 -2.04 -6.44
C ILE A 146 15.05 -0.60 -6.13
N SER A 147 14.81 0.19 -7.17
CA SER A 147 14.28 1.55 -7.02
C SER A 147 12.75 1.52 -7.10
N VAL A 148 12.12 2.08 -6.08
CA VAL A 148 10.66 2.10 -5.93
C VAL A 148 10.20 3.55 -5.76
N THR A 149 9.29 4.00 -6.63
CA THR A 149 8.78 5.38 -6.59
C THR A 149 7.38 5.43 -5.99
N ASN A 150 7.24 6.06 -4.83
CA ASN A 150 5.93 6.45 -4.29
C ASN A 150 5.56 7.83 -4.86
N SER A 151 4.65 7.86 -5.82
CA SER A 151 4.16 9.11 -6.44
C SER A 151 3.15 9.86 -5.57
N GLY A 152 2.76 9.30 -4.42
CA GLY A 152 1.90 9.95 -3.45
C GLY A 152 2.60 11.03 -2.63
N ASN A 153 1.83 11.72 -1.79
CA ASN A 153 2.33 12.76 -0.88
C ASN A 153 2.33 12.33 0.60
N ALA A 154 2.11 11.04 0.85
CA ALA A 154 2.17 10.45 2.18
C ALA A 154 3.02 9.17 2.16
N PRO A 155 3.64 8.79 3.30
CA PRO A 155 4.41 7.57 3.38
C PRO A 155 3.50 6.33 3.21
N VAL A 156 4.02 5.31 2.55
CA VAL A 156 3.36 4.02 2.36
C VAL A 156 3.93 3.02 3.37
N LEU A 157 3.06 2.46 4.21
CA LEU A 157 3.42 1.53 5.29
C LEU A 157 2.96 0.09 5.03
N ASN A 158 2.21 -0.11 3.95
CA ASN A 158 1.54 -1.36 3.59
C ASN A 158 2.06 -1.90 2.25
N ALA A 159 3.35 -1.75 2.00
CA ALA A 159 3.98 -2.41 0.87
C ALA A 159 3.99 -3.93 1.06
N VAL A 160 3.82 -4.65 -0.05
CA VAL A 160 3.92 -6.10 -0.10
C VAL A 160 5.13 -6.45 -0.94
N ILE A 161 6.04 -7.23 -0.35
CA ILE A 161 7.22 -7.77 -1.02
C ILE A 161 6.92 -9.21 -1.37
N THR A 162 7.06 -9.55 -2.64
CA THR A 162 6.91 -10.90 -3.16
C THR A 162 8.24 -11.35 -3.73
N VAL A 163 8.71 -12.52 -3.29
CA VAL A 163 9.90 -13.19 -3.83
C VAL A 163 9.43 -14.49 -4.47
N ALA A 164 9.56 -14.60 -5.78
CA ALA A 164 9.28 -15.82 -6.52
C ALA A 164 10.58 -16.51 -6.89
N MET A 165 10.76 -17.74 -6.42
CA MET A 165 11.90 -18.58 -6.76
C MET A 165 11.66 -19.24 -8.12
N PRO A 166 12.72 -19.38 -8.94
CA PRO A 166 12.62 -20.04 -10.22
C PRO A 166 12.32 -21.52 -10.08
N SER A 167 11.88 -22.14 -11.18
CA SER A 167 11.60 -23.58 -11.25
C SER A 167 12.83 -24.46 -11.02
N VAL A 168 14.04 -23.89 -11.20
CA VAL A 168 15.32 -24.52 -10.93
C VAL A 168 16.20 -23.53 -10.16
N LEU A 169 16.71 -23.95 -9.01
CA LEU A 169 17.62 -23.15 -8.20
C LEU A 169 18.91 -23.94 -7.94
N PRO A 170 20.12 -23.37 -8.17
CA PRO A 170 21.37 -24.09 -7.97
C PRO A 170 21.59 -24.53 -6.52
N VAL A 171 21.11 -23.73 -5.56
CA VAL A 171 21.18 -23.99 -4.12
C VAL A 171 20.04 -23.29 -3.41
N ASP A 172 19.49 -23.91 -2.37
CA ASP A 172 18.46 -23.30 -1.56
C ASP A 172 18.96 -22.03 -0.86
N ILE A 173 18.13 -20.99 -0.85
CA ILE A 173 18.40 -19.75 -0.12
C ILE A 173 17.97 -19.96 1.33
N THR A 174 18.89 -19.78 2.27
CA THR A 174 18.66 -19.99 3.71
C THR A 174 18.44 -18.69 4.48
N SER A 175 18.73 -17.55 3.86
CA SER A 175 18.46 -16.23 4.41
C SER A 175 18.16 -15.24 3.30
N LEU A 176 17.12 -14.42 3.50
CA LEU A 176 16.79 -13.27 2.67
C LEU A 176 16.73 -12.03 3.57
N THR A 177 17.48 -10.99 3.22
CA THR A 177 17.45 -9.70 3.90
C THR A 177 16.86 -8.65 2.96
N VAL A 178 15.85 -7.94 3.44
CA VAL A 178 15.28 -6.75 2.80
C VAL A 178 15.64 -5.55 3.66
N SER A 179 16.37 -4.58 3.10
CA SER A 179 16.78 -3.40 3.86
C SER A 179 16.59 -2.10 3.10
N MET A 180 16.44 -1.01 3.86
CA MET A 180 16.56 0.36 3.39
C MET A 180 17.53 1.07 4.31
N THR A 181 18.63 1.57 3.75
CA THR A 181 19.74 2.18 4.50
C THR A 181 19.23 3.20 5.52
N GLY A 182 19.57 2.97 6.79
CA GLY A 182 19.24 3.87 7.90
C GLY A 182 17.75 3.90 8.30
N LYS A 183 16.93 2.98 7.79
CA LYS A 183 15.49 2.94 8.09
C LYS A 183 15.02 1.58 8.57
N SER A 184 15.05 0.57 7.70
CA SER A 184 14.44 -0.73 7.97
C SER A 184 15.35 -1.85 7.51
N GLU A 185 15.30 -2.95 8.24
CA GLU A 185 15.99 -4.20 7.90
C GLU A 185 15.13 -5.37 8.40
N LEU A 186 14.63 -6.18 7.47
CA LEU A 186 13.89 -7.40 7.72
C LEU A 186 14.74 -8.58 7.27
N VAL A 187 14.85 -9.60 8.12
CA VAL A 187 15.58 -10.84 7.84
C VAL A 187 14.60 -12.00 7.90
N TYR A 188 14.48 -12.72 6.79
CA TYR A 188 13.79 -13.99 6.70
C TYR A 188 14.82 -15.13 6.74
N SER A 189 14.74 -15.99 7.76
CA SER A 189 15.68 -17.10 8.00
C SER A 189 15.13 -18.48 7.60
N GLY A 190 13.97 -18.52 6.95
CA GLY A 190 13.42 -19.76 6.41
C GLY A 190 14.13 -20.15 5.11
N THR A 191 14.19 -21.45 4.84
CA THR A 191 14.72 -21.97 3.58
C THR A 191 13.73 -21.71 2.45
N LEU A 192 14.23 -21.19 1.32
CA LEU A 192 13.52 -20.97 0.06
C LEU A 192 14.14 -21.87 -0.99
N THR A 193 13.31 -22.74 -1.55
CA THR A 193 13.66 -23.76 -2.54
C THR A 193 13.08 -23.40 -3.91
N ALA A 194 13.45 -24.16 -4.95
CA ALA A 194 12.95 -23.94 -6.29
C ALA A 194 11.40 -23.99 -6.36
N GLY A 195 10.80 -22.99 -7.00
CA GLY A 195 9.35 -22.84 -7.15
C GLY A 195 8.61 -22.22 -5.97
N ASP A 196 9.31 -21.92 -4.87
CA ASP A 196 8.68 -21.26 -3.71
C ASP A 196 8.27 -19.81 -4.01
N THR A 197 7.20 -19.36 -3.36
CA THR A 197 6.78 -17.95 -3.34
C THR A 197 6.66 -17.46 -1.90
N LEU A 198 7.48 -16.47 -1.56
CA LEU A 198 7.43 -15.77 -0.27
C LEU A 198 6.69 -14.44 -0.43
N GLU A 199 5.70 -14.20 0.42
CA GLU A 199 4.96 -12.93 0.53
C GLU A 199 5.18 -12.32 1.91
N ILE A 200 5.72 -11.10 1.95
CA ILE A 200 5.86 -10.29 3.17
C ILE A 200 4.93 -9.07 3.01
N ASP A 201 3.82 -9.06 3.74
CA ASP A 201 2.89 -7.93 3.80
C ASP A 201 3.21 -7.05 5.01
N CYS A 202 3.83 -5.90 4.77
CA CYS A 202 4.23 -4.96 5.81
C CYS A 202 3.04 -4.29 6.52
N GLY A 203 1.90 -4.17 5.83
CA GLY A 203 0.69 -3.53 6.36
C GLY A 203 -0.11 -4.45 7.27
N ALA A 204 -0.27 -5.71 6.85
CA ALA A 204 -0.91 -6.75 7.66
C ALA A 204 0.04 -7.37 8.69
N ARG A 205 1.36 -7.12 8.57
CA ARG A 205 2.42 -7.77 9.36
C ARG A 205 2.30 -9.29 9.27
N SER A 206 2.22 -9.80 8.05
CA SER A 206 2.10 -11.24 7.78
C SER A 206 3.17 -11.71 6.82
N VAL A 207 3.59 -12.96 6.98
CA VAL A 207 4.60 -13.59 6.13
C VAL A 207 4.06 -14.93 5.72
N LYS A 208 4.01 -15.20 4.41
CA LYS A 208 3.53 -16.48 3.89
C LYS A 208 4.54 -17.10 2.95
N LEU A 209 4.81 -18.39 3.13
CA LEU A 209 5.55 -19.22 2.19
C LEU A 209 4.55 -20.14 1.50
N ASN A 210 4.37 -20.01 0.19
CA ASN A 210 3.40 -20.79 -0.59
C ASN A 210 1.97 -20.71 -0.02
N GLY A 211 1.60 -19.55 0.51
CA GLY A 211 0.30 -19.30 1.15
C GLY A 211 0.16 -19.80 2.59
N ALA A 212 1.12 -20.57 3.12
CA ALA A 212 1.16 -20.99 4.52
C ALA A 212 1.87 -19.96 5.39
N ASP A 213 1.41 -19.76 6.63
CA ASP A 213 2.04 -18.85 7.58
C ASP A 213 3.50 -19.22 7.85
N SER A 214 4.40 -18.24 7.73
CA SER A 214 5.85 -18.37 7.95
C SER A 214 6.38 -17.22 8.82
N TYR A 215 5.50 -16.59 9.61
CA TYR A 215 5.84 -15.42 10.44
C TYR A 215 7.00 -15.68 11.41
N SER A 216 7.13 -16.90 11.95
CA SER A 216 8.20 -17.25 12.89
C SER A 216 9.62 -17.14 12.33
N ASN A 217 9.75 -17.08 11.00
CA ASN A 217 11.03 -16.99 10.31
C ASN A 217 11.45 -15.53 10.01
N VAL A 218 10.64 -14.53 10.39
CA VAL A 218 11.00 -13.11 10.22
C VAL A 218 11.49 -12.49 11.51
N SER A 219 12.56 -11.72 11.41
CA SER A 219 13.12 -10.93 12.49
C SER A 219 13.59 -9.55 11.99
N PHE A 220 13.77 -8.63 12.92
CA PHE A 220 14.38 -7.33 12.62
C PHE A 220 15.90 -7.46 12.67
N GLY A 221 16.58 -6.92 11.67
CA GLY A 221 18.04 -6.83 11.68
C GLY A 221 18.55 -5.70 12.60
N SER A 222 19.86 -5.64 12.81
CA SER A 222 20.50 -4.65 13.68
C SER A 222 20.39 -3.21 13.16
N ASN A 223 20.14 -3.02 11.87
CA ASN A 223 19.99 -1.72 11.23
C ASN A 223 18.53 -1.24 11.18
N HIS A 224 17.60 -1.97 11.79
CA HIS A 224 16.19 -1.59 11.83
C HIS A 224 15.98 -0.42 12.82
N ALA A 225 15.59 0.74 12.30
CA ALA A 225 15.52 2.00 13.06
C ALA A 225 14.11 2.56 13.23
N ILE A 226 13.12 2.03 12.49
CA ILE A 226 11.72 2.48 12.54
C ILE A 226 10.83 1.43 13.21
N SER A 227 9.58 1.79 13.50
CA SER A 227 8.63 0.87 14.15
C SER A 227 7.86 -0.01 13.15
N GLU A 228 7.82 0.42 11.89
CA GLU A 228 7.13 -0.26 10.80
C GLU A 228 8.07 -1.24 10.10
N TRP A 229 7.52 -2.30 9.49
CA TRP A 229 8.34 -3.27 8.77
C TRP A 229 9.10 -2.65 7.59
N LEU A 230 8.44 -1.74 6.88
CA LEU A 230 8.97 -0.98 5.76
C LEU A 230 8.19 0.34 5.66
N ARG A 231 8.87 1.45 5.36
CA ARG A 231 8.27 2.77 5.13
C ARG A 231 8.81 3.35 3.83
N LEU A 232 7.95 3.49 2.82
CA LEU A 232 8.31 4.17 1.56
C LEU A 232 7.91 5.64 1.64
N GLU A 233 8.89 6.53 1.64
CA GLU A 233 8.63 7.97 1.65
C GLU A 233 8.11 8.44 0.28
N PRO A 234 7.40 9.57 0.21
CA PRO A 234 7.14 10.25 -1.06
C PRO A 234 8.42 10.41 -1.89
N GLY A 235 8.35 10.06 -3.18
CA GLY A 235 9.49 10.08 -4.09
C GLY A 235 10.16 8.72 -4.26
N SER A 236 11.45 8.75 -4.62
CA SER A 236 12.25 7.54 -4.90
C SER A 236 12.81 6.94 -3.62
N ASN A 237 12.65 5.63 -3.48
CA ASN A 237 13.14 4.82 -2.38
C ASN A 237 14.05 3.73 -2.95
N SER A 238 15.15 3.43 -2.25
CA SER A 238 16.07 2.35 -2.61
C SER A 238 15.94 1.23 -1.58
N ILE A 239 15.48 0.07 -2.03
CA ILE A 239 15.43 -1.15 -1.23
C ILE A 239 16.57 -2.05 -1.68
N ILE A 240 17.32 -2.59 -0.73
CA ILE A 240 18.45 -3.47 -0.95
C ILE A 240 18.03 -4.89 -0.53
N ILE A 241 18.18 -5.83 -1.45
CA ILE A 241 17.88 -7.24 -1.26
C ILE A 241 19.20 -8.00 -1.22
N SER A 242 19.39 -8.81 -0.18
CA SER A 242 20.54 -9.71 -0.07
C SER A 242 20.06 -11.12 0.23
N VAL A 243 20.72 -12.13 -0.33
CA VAL A 243 20.46 -13.54 -0.07
C VAL A 243 21.72 -14.24 0.44
N SER A 244 21.53 -15.37 1.14
CA SER A 244 22.61 -16.28 1.54
C SER A 244 22.14 -17.75 1.41
N PRO A 245 22.96 -18.66 0.85
CA PRO A 245 24.23 -18.39 0.19
C PRO A 245 24.07 -17.51 -1.06
N ASP A 246 25.09 -16.70 -1.36
CA ASP A 246 25.16 -15.88 -2.57
C ASP A 246 25.61 -16.74 -3.75
N ASN A 247 24.67 -17.46 -4.35
CA ASN A 247 24.88 -18.37 -5.47
C ASN A 247 23.71 -18.23 -6.44
N LEU A 248 23.49 -17.00 -6.91
CA LEU A 248 22.41 -16.68 -7.83
C LEU A 248 22.73 -17.22 -9.24
N PRO A 249 21.71 -17.53 -10.07
CA PRO A 249 21.90 -18.13 -11.40
C PRO A 249 22.82 -17.32 -12.35
N GLY A 250 22.97 -16.01 -12.13
CA GLY A 250 23.84 -15.13 -12.90
C GLY A 250 25.32 -15.13 -12.48
N ASP A 251 25.66 -15.71 -11.32
CA ASP A 251 27.01 -15.62 -10.74
C ASP A 251 27.95 -16.75 -11.20
N VAL A 252 27.59 -17.45 -12.28
CA VAL A 252 28.51 -18.37 -12.95
C VAL A 252 29.59 -17.55 -13.63
N ALA A 253 30.62 -17.20 -12.86
CA ALA A 253 31.89 -16.74 -13.39
C ALA A 253 32.25 -17.65 -14.56
N GLN A 254 32.42 -17.08 -15.76
CA GLN A 254 32.93 -17.79 -16.92
C GLN A 254 34.28 -18.38 -16.51
N GLY A 255 34.27 -19.62 -16.01
CA GLY A 255 35.46 -20.33 -15.66
C GLY A 255 36.27 -20.46 -16.93
N THR A 256 37.39 -19.74 -17.01
CA THR A 256 38.35 -19.89 -18.10
C THR A 256 38.88 -21.32 -18.04
N VAL A 257 38.21 -22.24 -18.75
CA VAL A 257 38.72 -23.61 -18.95
C VAL A 257 39.95 -23.48 -19.83
N THR A 258 41.09 -23.27 -19.20
CA THR A 258 42.39 -23.16 -19.88
C THR A 258 42.75 -24.54 -20.39
N GLY A 259 42.45 -24.83 -21.66
CA GLY A 259 42.88 -26.06 -22.33
C GLY A 259 41.86 -26.77 -23.23
N MET A 260 40.60 -26.35 -23.26
CA MET A 260 39.61 -26.89 -24.20
C MET A 260 38.79 -25.76 -24.82
N MET A 261 38.95 -25.55 -26.13
CA MET A 261 37.98 -24.80 -26.94
C MET A 261 36.68 -25.59 -26.98
N ILE A 262 35.80 -25.36 -26.02
CA ILE A 262 34.39 -25.72 -26.15
C ILE A 262 33.75 -24.60 -26.98
N PRO A 263 33.06 -24.90 -28.09
CA PRO A 263 32.39 -23.87 -28.87
C PRO A 263 31.40 -23.09 -27.99
N LEU A 264 31.58 -21.78 -27.89
CA LEU A 264 30.80 -20.86 -27.06
C LEU A 264 29.33 -20.70 -27.50
N THR A 265 28.81 -21.58 -28.35
CA THR A 265 27.53 -21.41 -29.07
C THR A 265 26.35 -22.18 -28.46
N TRP A 266 26.53 -22.88 -27.34
CA TRP A 266 25.47 -23.71 -26.73
C TRP A 266 24.94 -23.21 -25.38
N TYR A 267 25.48 -22.13 -24.83
CA TYR A 267 25.09 -21.64 -23.50
C TYR A 267 24.15 -20.42 -23.50
N ASP A 268 23.78 -19.91 -24.67
CA ASP A 268 23.18 -18.58 -24.80
C ASP A 268 21.65 -18.59 -25.05
N THR A 269 20.92 -19.61 -24.58
CA THR A 269 19.46 -19.67 -24.87
C THR A 269 18.61 -20.52 -23.93
N LEU A 270 19.14 -21.00 -22.81
CA LEU A 270 18.28 -21.45 -21.73
C LEU A 270 17.96 -20.19 -20.92
N ALA A 271 16.77 -19.63 -21.13
CA ALA A 271 16.19 -18.65 -20.21
C ALA A 271 16.16 -19.32 -18.83
N VAL A 272 17.19 -19.06 -18.04
CA VAL A 272 17.19 -19.44 -16.63
C VAL A 272 16.16 -18.53 -16.00
N ASP A 273 15.05 -19.10 -15.53
CA ASP A 273 14.15 -18.36 -14.68
C ASP A 273 15.00 -17.78 -13.53
N GLU A 274 14.93 -16.47 -13.31
CA GLU A 274 15.68 -15.79 -12.25
C GLU A 274 14.80 -15.65 -10.99
N VAL A 275 15.42 -15.35 -9.85
CA VAL A 275 14.67 -15.06 -8.62
C VAL A 275 14.02 -13.68 -8.80
N GLN A 276 12.70 -13.64 -8.94
CA GLN A 276 11.98 -12.40 -9.19
C GLN A 276 11.56 -11.74 -7.88
N ILE A 277 12.02 -10.51 -7.64
CA ILE A 277 11.58 -9.68 -6.52
C ILE A 277 10.58 -8.66 -7.02
N THR A 278 9.41 -8.63 -6.41
CA THR A 278 8.36 -7.65 -6.70
C THR A 278 8.01 -6.88 -5.43
N VAL A 279 8.00 -5.55 -5.52
CA VAL A 279 7.49 -4.65 -4.47
C VAL A 279 6.23 -4.00 -5.01
N SER A 280 5.11 -4.21 -4.31
CA SER A 280 3.81 -3.76 -4.74
C SER A 280 3.08 -2.98 -3.64
N PHE A 281 2.43 -1.87 -3.99
CA PHE A 281 1.76 -1.01 -3.03
C PHE A 281 0.80 -0.05 -3.72
N TYR A 282 -0.11 0.57 -2.96
CA TYR A 282 -0.92 1.69 -3.45
C TYR A 282 -0.29 3.01 -3.01
N ASN A 283 -0.10 3.96 -3.93
CA ASN A 283 0.42 5.28 -3.58
C ASN A 283 -0.52 5.94 -2.57
N ALA A 284 0.04 6.51 -1.51
CA ALA A 284 -0.75 7.09 -0.42
C ALA A 284 -0.81 8.62 -0.51
N TRP A 285 -1.98 9.15 -0.20
CA TRP A 285 -2.33 10.56 -0.28
C TRP A 285 -3.03 11.00 1.01
N ARG A 286 -2.80 12.25 1.40
CA ARG A 286 -3.54 12.89 2.50
C ARG A 286 -4.93 13.34 2.07
#